data_AF-A0A9P4XXR6-F1
#
_entry.id   AF-A0A9P4XXR6-F1
#
_cell.length_a   1.000
_cell.length_b   1.000
_cell.length_c   1.000
_cell.angle_alpha   90.00
_cell.angle_beta   90.00
_cell.angle_gamma   90.00
#
_symmetry.space_group_name_H-M   'P 1'
#
loop_
_entity.id
_entity.type
_entity.pdbx_description
1 polymer ?
#
loop_
_entity_poly.entity_id
_entity_poly.type
_entity_poly.pdbx_seq_one_letter_code
_entity_poly.pdbx_strand_id
1 'polypeptide(L)'
;MARRQHLSLILILGLAAFFSLTWFMSSGRSRGAESVSPSAYQYEAAGSVKQQQQDSTPMGAVDFGGLEGILSGGSIAPKLGNETAKRELGRATWKFLHTMMARYPEQPTEDDQLALKTFMTLFSRLYPCGECAEHFRQLLAKYPPQVSSRNAAAGWLCFAHNIVNERLKKPTFDCTKIGDFYDCGCADDPGKAKTDESELKE
;
A
#
# COMPACT_ATOMS: atom_id res chain seq x y z
N MET A 1 1.67 60.53 -30.77
CA MET A 1 1.44 60.27 -29.33
C MET A 1 0.26 59.33 -29.03
N ALA A 2 -0.63 58.99 -29.98
CA ALA A 2 -1.79 58.12 -29.73
C ALA A 2 -1.46 56.62 -29.51
N ARG A 3 -0.43 56.06 -30.17
CA ARG A 3 -0.13 54.61 -30.12
C ARG A 3 0.28 54.08 -28.74
N ARG A 4 0.89 54.93 -27.89
CA ARG A 4 1.26 54.55 -26.51
C ARG A 4 0.05 54.56 -25.57
N GLN A 5 -0.93 55.44 -25.80
CA GLN A 5 -2.13 55.51 -24.97
C GLN A 5 -3.06 54.29 -25.19
N HIS A 6 -3.14 53.78 -26.42
CA HIS A 6 -3.92 52.57 -26.71
C HIS A 6 -3.32 51.30 -26.09
N LEU A 7 -1.99 51.18 -26.04
CA LEU A 7 -1.32 50.04 -25.39
C LEU A 7 -1.53 50.02 -23.88
N SER A 8 -1.48 51.19 -23.22
CA SER A 8 -1.78 51.30 -21.79
C SER A 8 -3.24 50.97 -21.47
N LEU A 9 -4.19 51.42 -22.30
CA LEU A 9 -5.61 51.10 -22.13
C LEU A 9 -5.90 49.60 -22.30
N ILE A 10 -5.29 48.94 -23.29
CA ILE A 10 -5.45 47.49 -23.50
C ILE A 10 -4.87 46.69 -22.33
N LEU A 11 -3.71 47.09 -21.79
CA LEU A 11 -3.13 46.42 -20.62
C LEU A 11 -3.99 46.57 -19.37
N ILE A 12 -4.55 47.76 -19.13
CA ILE A 12 -5.42 47.99 -17.97
C ILE A 12 -6.72 47.18 -18.10
N LEU A 13 -7.35 47.16 -19.28
CA LEU A 13 -8.55 46.36 -19.53
C LEU A 13 -8.28 44.86 -19.41
N GLY A 14 -7.12 44.39 -19.89
CA GLY A 14 -6.70 42.99 -19.77
C GLY A 14 -6.48 42.56 -18.31
N LEU A 15 -5.82 43.39 -17.50
CA LEU A 15 -5.62 43.12 -16.07
C LEU A 15 -6.94 43.15 -15.30
N ALA A 16 -7.82 44.12 -15.57
CA ALA A 16 -9.14 44.18 -14.95
C ALA A 16 -9.98 42.93 -15.26
N ALA A 17 -9.99 42.48 -16.52
CA ALA A 17 -10.69 41.26 -16.91
C ALA A 17 -10.11 40.01 -16.23
N PHE A 18 -8.77 39.91 -16.13
CA PHE A 18 -8.11 38.81 -15.42
C PHE A 18 -8.49 38.76 -13.93
N PHE A 19 -8.44 39.90 -13.24
CA PHE A 19 -8.82 39.96 -11.83
C PHE A 19 -10.31 39.70 -11.60
N SER A 20 -11.21 40.19 -12.46
CA SER A 20 -12.63 39.85 -12.39
C SER A 20 -12.91 38.36 -12.61
N LEU A 21 -12.20 37.72 -13.54
CA LEU A 21 -12.37 36.30 -13.83
C LEU A 21 -11.82 35.41 -12.70
N THR A 22 -10.69 35.78 -12.11
CA THR A 22 -10.15 35.10 -10.92
C THR A 22 -11.05 35.26 -9.71
N TRP A 23 -11.65 36.44 -9.49
CA TRP A 23 -12.61 36.63 -8.41
C TRP A 23 -13.86 35.77 -8.62
N PHE A 24 -14.44 35.75 -9.82
CA PHE A 24 -15.62 34.93 -10.13
C PHE A 24 -15.36 33.41 -9.98
N MET A 25 -14.18 32.93 -10.38
CA MET A 25 -13.78 31.54 -10.20
C MET A 25 -13.50 31.19 -8.72
N SER A 26 -13.10 32.18 -7.90
CA SER A 26 -12.82 31.98 -6.47
C SER A 26 -14.06 32.16 -5.58
N SER A 27 -15.07 32.94 -5.99
CA SER A 27 -16.33 33.13 -5.27
C SER A 27 -17.43 32.13 -5.65
N GLY A 28 -17.20 31.30 -6.68
CA GLY A 28 -18.13 30.26 -7.13
C GLY A 28 -18.10 28.92 -6.36
N ARG A 29 -17.34 28.79 -5.27
CA ARG A 29 -17.29 27.55 -4.46
C ARG A 29 -17.87 27.73 -3.06
N SER A 30 -19.15 28.09 -3.01
CA SER A 30 -20.01 27.97 -1.83
C SER A 30 -21.17 27.04 -2.17
N ARG A 31 -20.91 25.73 -2.26
CA ARG A 31 -21.97 24.72 -2.32
C ARG A 31 -22.15 24.13 -0.94
N GLY A 32 -23.24 24.57 -0.31
CA GLY A 32 -24.09 23.88 0.65
C GLY A 32 -23.46 22.84 1.56
N ALA A 33 -23.29 23.23 2.82
CA ALA A 33 -23.47 22.29 3.91
C ALA A 33 -24.95 21.87 3.93
N GLU A 34 -25.28 20.75 3.29
CA GLU A 34 -26.53 20.03 3.57
C GLU A 34 -26.34 19.20 4.83
N SER A 35 -26.99 19.68 5.89
CA SER A 35 -27.22 18.96 7.14
C SER A 35 -28.04 17.70 6.86
N VAL A 36 -27.37 16.55 6.81
CA VAL A 36 -28.05 15.26 6.93
C VAL A 36 -28.44 15.08 8.39
N SER A 37 -29.73 15.22 8.64
CA SER A 37 -30.40 14.93 9.91
C SER A 37 -30.15 13.46 10.29
N PRO A 38 -29.68 13.13 11.51
CA PRO A 38 -29.67 11.76 11.98
C PRO A 38 -31.13 11.36 12.24
N SER A 39 -31.68 10.48 11.40
CA SER A 39 -32.92 9.80 11.74
C SER A 39 -32.72 9.06 13.05
N ALA A 40 -33.54 9.38 14.03
CA ALA A 40 -33.62 8.76 15.32
C ALA A 40 -33.68 7.22 15.18
N TYR A 41 -32.59 6.54 15.53
CA TYR A 41 -32.68 5.17 16.00
C TYR A 41 -33.15 5.25 17.45
N GLN A 42 -34.44 5.01 17.62
CA GLN A 42 -35.12 4.96 18.89
C GLN A 42 -34.59 3.75 19.68
N TYR A 43 -33.77 4.03 20.69
CA TYR A 43 -33.35 3.07 21.70
C TYR A 43 -34.50 2.92 22.71
N GLU A 44 -35.29 1.85 22.60
CA GLU A 44 -36.16 1.44 23.69
C GLU A 44 -35.38 0.53 24.63
N ALA A 45 -34.97 1.10 25.76
CA ALA A 45 -34.48 0.34 26.89
C ALA A 45 -35.66 -0.07 27.77
N ALA A 46 -36.02 -1.36 27.76
CA ALA A 46 -36.46 -2.13 28.93
C ALA A 46 -36.93 -3.53 28.49
N GLY A 47 -36.07 -4.53 28.62
CA GLY A 47 -36.42 -5.94 28.43
C GLY A 47 -35.40 -6.84 29.12
N SER A 48 -35.85 -7.51 30.18
CA SER A 48 -35.03 -8.28 31.12
C SER A 48 -34.26 -9.45 30.50
N VAL A 49 -32.97 -9.53 30.87
CA VAL A 49 -32.02 -10.66 30.93
C VAL A 49 -32.49 -12.03 30.40
N LYS A 50 -31.76 -12.55 29.40
CA LYS A 50 -31.12 -13.87 29.47
C LYS A 50 -29.72 -13.78 28.88
N GLN A 51 -28.70 -14.08 29.69
CA GLN A 51 -27.34 -14.32 29.23
C GLN A 51 -27.36 -15.45 28.20
N GLN A 52 -27.20 -15.11 26.92
CA GLN A 52 -26.69 -16.05 25.93
C GLN A 52 -25.17 -15.90 25.90
N GLN A 53 -24.55 -16.99 26.30
CA GLN A 53 -23.12 -17.27 26.23
C GLN A 53 -22.56 -16.76 24.90
N GLN A 54 -21.54 -15.89 24.97
CA GLN A 54 -20.78 -15.44 23.80
C GLN A 54 -20.10 -16.66 23.17
N ASP A 55 -20.76 -17.25 22.19
CA ASP A 55 -20.15 -18.16 21.25
C ASP A 55 -19.44 -17.27 20.22
N SER A 56 -18.12 -17.33 20.20
CA SER A 56 -17.29 -16.63 19.23
C SER A 56 -17.49 -17.27 17.85
N THR A 57 -18.53 -16.84 17.13
CA THR A 57 -18.73 -17.28 15.75
C THR A 57 -17.54 -16.83 14.91
N PRO A 58 -16.74 -17.76 14.33
CA PRO A 58 -15.65 -17.38 13.44
C PRO A 58 -16.27 -16.68 12.22
N MET A 59 -15.61 -15.63 11.71
CA MET A 59 -15.96 -14.99 10.44
C MET A 59 -16.39 -16.07 9.44
N GLY A 60 -17.64 -15.99 8.98
CA GLY A 60 -18.34 -17.08 8.29
C GLY A 60 -17.42 -17.86 7.36
N ALA A 61 -17.27 -19.16 7.64
CA ALA A 61 -16.43 -20.04 6.86
C ALA A 61 -16.86 -19.98 5.39
N VAL A 62 -16.07 -19.29 4.57
CA VAL A 62 -16.21 -19.39 3.12
C VAL A 62 -15.82 -20.82 2.75
N ASP A 63 -16.74 -21.58 2.20
CA ASP A 63 -16.46 -22.91 1.68
C ASP A 63 -15.59 -22.77 0.42
N PHE A 64 -14.29 -23.00 0.58
CA PHE A 64 -13.33 -22.96 -0.53
C PHE A 64 -13.31 -24.27 -1.33
N GLY A 65 -14.04 -25.32 -0.91
CA GLY A 65 -13.97 -26.64 -1.49
C GLY A 65 -12.57 -27.28 -1.38
N GLY A 66 -12.23 -28.15 -2.31
CA GLY A 66 -10.96 -28.89 -2.33
C GLY A 66 -9.74 -27.98 -2.49
N LEU A 67 -9.09 -27.66 -1.36
CA LEU A 67 -7.82 -26.92 -1.31
C LEU A 67 -6.62 -27.72 -1.84
N GLU A 68 -6.81 -29.00 -2.13
CA GLU A 68 -5.77 -29.86 -2.70
C GLU A 68 -5.32 -29.35 -4.08
N GLY A 69 -4.01 -29.15 -4.22
CA GLY A 69 -3.39 -28.74 -5.49
C GLY A 69 -3.39 -27.23 -5.77
N ILE A 70 -4.02 -26.39 -4.93
CA ILE A 70 -4.03 -24.93 -5.13
C ILE A 70 -2.62 -24.32 -5.17
N LEU A 71 -1.64 -24.97 -4.52
CA LEU A 71 -0.25 -24.52 -4.48
C LEU A 71 0.60 -24.97 -5.68
N SER A 72 0.17 -25.98 -6.46
CA SER A 72 1.06 -26.71 -7.39
C SER A 72 1.06 -26.20 -8.85
N GLY A 73 -0.06 -25.72 -9.37
CA GLY A 73 -0.16 -25.09 -10.70
C GLY A 73 0.67 -23.80 -10.91
N GLY A 74 0.77 -23.42 -12.19
CA GLY A 74 1.61 -22.33 -12.72
C GLY A 74 1.08 -20.90 -12.52
N SER A 75 1.66 -19.96 -13.26
CA SER A 75 1.11 -18.60 -13.37
C SER A 75 -0.27 -18.64 -14.04
N ILE A 76 -1.23 -17.91 -13.48
CA ILE A 76 -2.61 -17.85 -13.97
C ILE A 76 -2.81 -16.68 -14.95
N ALA A 77 -2.13 -15.57 -14.71
CA ALA A 77 -2.27 -14.38 -15.53
C ALA A 77 -1.58 -14.53 -16.89
N PRO A 78 -2.14 -13.97 -17.98
CA PRO A 78 -1.45 -13.90 -19.26
C PRO A 78 -0.30 -12.87 -19.23
N LYS A 79 0.43 -12.78 -20.34
CA LYS A 79 1.50 -11.80 -20.51
C LYS A 79 0.97 -10.36 -20.38
N LEU A 80 1.65 -9.52 -19.61
CA LEU A 80 1.29 -8.10 -19.47
C LEU A 80 2.08 -7.24 -20.47
N GLY A 81 1.50 -6.97 -21.64
CA GLY A 81 2.20 -6.27 -22.74
C GLY A 81 2.37 -4.75 -22.56
N ASN A 82 1.59 -4.11 -21.68
CA ASN A 82 1.73 -2.67 -21.44
C ASN A 82 2.84 -2.38 -20.43
N GLU A 83 3.96 -1.85 -20.90
CA GLU A 83 5.17 -1.62 -20.10
C GLU A 83 5.00 -0.55 -19.00
N THR A 84 4.18 0.48 -19.24
CA THR A 84 3.89 1.50 -18.21
C THR A 84 3.09 0.88 -17.08
N ALA A 85 2.00 0.17 -17.41
CA ALA A 85 1.17 -0.51 -16.42
C ALA A 85 1.98 -1.57 -15.65
N LYS A 86 2.85 -2.33 -16.33
CA LYS A 86 3.76 -3.30 -15.72
C LYS A 86 4.67 -2.67 -14.67
N ARG A 87 5.27 -1.51 -14.99
CA ARG A 87 6.15 -0.79 -14.07
C ARG A 87 5.41 -0.21 -12.87
N GLU A 88 4.23 0.36 -13.09
CA GLU A 88 3.39 0.91 -12.01
C GLU A 88 2.91 -0.21 -11.07
N LEU A 89 2.40 -1.31 -11.63
CA LEU A 89 2.04 -2.51 -10.89
C LEU A 89 3.23 -3.02 -10.06
N GLY A 90 4.40 -3.18 -10.68
CA GLY A 90 5.61 -3.62 -9.97
C GLY A 90 5.96 -2.72 -8.78
N ARG A 91 5.95 -1.39 -8.96
CA ARG A 91 6.24 -0.45 -7.87
C ARG A 91 5.24 -0.56 -6.72
N ALA A 92 3.94 -0.63 -7.04
CA ALA A 92 2.88 -0.76 -6.04
C ALA A 92 3.00 -2.08 -5.28
N THR A 93 3.24 -3.18 -5.98
CA THR A 93 3.39 -4.50 -5.38
C THR A 93 4.63 -4.61 -4.51
N TRP A 94 5.79 -4.08 -4.93
CA TRP A 94 6.97 -4.07 -4.08
C TRP A 94 6.75 -3.25 -2.81
N LYS A 95 6.08 -2.10 -2.89
CA LYS A 95 5.71 -1.33 -1.70
C LYS A 95 4.81 -2.14 -0.75
N PHE A 96 3.77 -2.78 -1.29
CA PHE A 96 2.90 -3.65 -0.51
C PHE A 96 3.68 -4.79 0.18
N LEU A 97 4.48 -5.55 -0.58
CA LEU A 97 5.21 -6.70 -0.04
C LEU A 97 6.23 -6.27 1.03
N HIS A 98 7.01 -5.21 0.78
CA HIS A 98 7.99 -4.74 1.76
C HIS A 98 7.33 -4.22 3.02
N THR A 99 6.22 -3.48 2.91
CA THR A 99 5.45 -3.06 4.09
C THR A 99 4.85 -4.26 4.84
N MET A 100 4.36 -5.28 4.13
CA MET A 100 3.87 -6.52 4.76
C MET A 100 4.98 -7.22 5.54
N MET A 101 6.20 -7.35 4.98
CA MET A 101 7.33 -7.96 5.70
C MET A 101 7.78 -7.11 6.88
N ALA A 102 7.77 -5.78 6.77
CA ALA A 102 8.11 -4.88 7.87
C ALA A 102 7.10 -4.95 9.04
N ARG A 103 5.86 -5.36 8.77
CA ARG A 103 4.81 -5.59 9.78
C ARG A 103 4.80 -7.00 10.36
N TYR A 104 5.53 -7.94 9.75
CA TYR A 104 5.59 -9.33 10.20
C TYR A 104 6.13 -9.43 11.64
N PRO A 105 5.73 -10.44 12.45
CA PRO A 105 6.23 -10.57 13.82
C PRO A 105 7.73 -10.86 13.87
N GLU A 106 8.43 -10.36 14.89
CA GLU A 106 9.82 -10.78 15.14
C GLU A 106 9.89 -12.24 15.60
N GLN A 107 8.86 -12.70 16.33
CA GLN A 107 8.70 -14.09 16.79
C GLN A 107 7.36 -14.64 16.26
N PRO A 108 7.30 -15.09 15.00
CA PRO A 108 6.07 -15.58 14.38
C PRO A 108 5.71 -16.98 14.88
N THR A 109 4.42 -17.27 15.01
CA THR A 109 3.91 -18.61 15.28
C THR A 109 4.11 -19.54 14.07
N GLU A 110 3.94 -20.85 14.25
CA GLU A 110 3.98 -21.79 13.11
C GLU A 110 2.91 -21.48 12.06
N ASP A 111 1.72 -21.03 12.52
CA ASP A 111 0.63 -20.59 11.65
C ASP A 111 1.01 -19.33 10.86
N ASP A 112 1.60 -18.32 11.49
CA ASP A 112 2.09 -17.11 10.80
C ASP A 112 3.15 -17.44 9.73
N GLN A 113 4.03 -18.40 10.03
CA GLN A 113 5.07 -18.87 9.11
C GLN A 113 4.47 -19.59 7.91
N LEU A 114 3.51 -20.48 8.16
CA LEU A 114 2.79 -21.20 7.11
C LEU A 114 1.96 -20.24 6.27
N ALA A 115 1.27 -19.28 6.88
CA ALA A 115 0.50 -18.25 6.21
C ALA A 115 1.37 -17.43 5.26
N LEU A 116 2.55 -16.98 5.70
CA LEU A 116 3.46 -16.21 4.85
C LEU A 116 4.03 -17.04 3.68
N LYS A 117 4.45 -18.29 3.93
CA LYS A 117 4.90 -19.20 2.87
C LYS A 117 3.81 -19.46 1.84
N THR A 118 2.58 -19.70 2.32
CA THR A 118 1.40 -19.94 1.49
C THR A 118 1.03 -18.70 0.68
N PHE A 119 1.03 -17.53 1.32
CA PHE A 119 0.79 -16.25 0.67
C PHE A 119 1.78 -16.02 -0.48
N MET A 120 3.09 -16.17 -0.25
CA MET A 120 4.09 -15.96 -1.30
C MET A 120 3.95 -16.95 -2.46
N THR A 121 3.58 -18.19 -2.15
CA THR A 121 3.31 -19.23 -3.16
C THR A 121 2.09 -18.85 -4.02
N LEU A 122 0.98 -18.46 -3.40
CA LEU A 122 -0.24 -18.05 -4.10
C LEU A 122 -0.05 -16.73 -4.86
N PHE A 123 0.64 -15.76 -4.25
CA PHE A 123 1.04 -14.51 -4.89
C PHE A 123 1.78 -14.76 -6.20
N SER A 124 2.74 -15.69 -6.21
CA SER A 124 3.50 -16.05 -7.42
C SER A 124 2.65 -16.62 -8.55
N ARG A 125 1.46 -17.15 -8.24
CA ARG A 125 0.52 -17.67 -9.25
C ARG A 125 -0.43 -16.59 -9.75
N LEU A 126 -0.90 -15.74 -8.83
CA LEU A 126 -1.93 -14.74 -9.06
C LEU A 126 -1.38 -13.40 -9.57
N TYR A 127 -0.06 -13.20 -9.54
CA TYR A 127 0.52 -11.91 -9.91
C TYR A 127 0.13 -11.49 -11.35
N PRO A 128 -0.45 -10.28 -11.57
CA PRO A 128 -1.09 -9.90 -12.85
C PRO A 128 -0.18 -9.70 -14.08
N CYS A 129 1.08 -10.12 -14.00
CA CYS A 129 2.03 -10.16 -15.11
C CYS A 129 2.54 -11.60 -15.24
N GLY A 130 2.00 -12.37 -16.19
CA GLY A 130 2.27 -13.80 -16.32
C GLY A 130 3.76 -14.14 -16.46
N GLU A 131 4.49 -13.37 -17.28
CA GLU A 131 5.94 -13.56 -17.44
C GLU A 131 6.75 -13.15 -16.20
N CYS A 132 6.23 -12.21 -15.41
CA CYS A 132 6.85 -11.81 -14.15
C CYS A 132 6.61 -12.89 -13.07
N ALA A 133 5.38 -13.40 -13.01
CA ALA A 133 4.92 -14.44 -12.12
C ALA A 133 5.71 -15.74 -12.35
N GLU A 134 5.84 -16.19 -13.60
CA GLU A 134 6.62 -17.38 -13.96
C GLU A 134 8.09 -17.25 -13.54
N HIS A 135 8.71 -16.10 -13.79
CA HIS A 135 10.06 -15.83 -13.32
C HIS A 135 10.16 -15.85 -11.79
N PHE A 136 9.20 -15.23 -11.09
CA PHE A 136 9.20 -15.21 -9.62
C PHE A 136 8.99 -16.61 -9.03
N ARG A 137 8.20 -17.47 -9.66
CA ARG A 137 8.05 -18.88 -9.26
C ARG A 137 9.37 -19.65 -9.32
N GLN A 138 10.14 -19.45 -10.38
CA GLN A 138 11.48 -20.05 -10.51
C GLN A 138 12.42 -19.53 -9.41
N LEU A 139 12.31 -18.24 -9.08
CA LEU A 139 13.04 -17.64 -7.96
C LEU A 139 12.64 -18.31 -6.63
N LEU A 140 11.33 -18.46 -6.34
CA LEU A 140 10.83 -19.09 -5.12
C LEU A 140 11.30 -20.55 -4.98
N ALA A 141 11.33 -21.30 -6.07
CA ALA A 141 11.80 -22.68 -6.07
C ALA A 141 13.30 -22.79 -5.70
N LYS A 142 14.10 -21.80 -6.11
CA LYS A 142 15.55 -21.76 -5.81
C LYS A 142 15.86 -21.14 -4.45
N TYR A 143 15.09 -20.13 -4.04
CA TYR A 143 15.31 -19.32 -2.85
C TYR A 143 14.00 -19.17 -2.07
N PRO A 144 13.61 -20.20 -1.28
CA PRO A 144 12.34 -20.19 -0.56
C PRO A 144 12.28 -19.05 0.48
N PRO A 145 11.07 -18.52 0.78
CA PRO A 145 10.88 -17.47 1.77
C PRO A 145 11.46 -17.82 3.14
N GLN A 146 12.28 -16.92 3.69
CA GLN A 146 12.75 -17.01 5.07
C GLN A 146 11.72 -16.33 5.98
N VAL A 147 11.06 -17.10 6.84
CA VAL A 147 9.89 -16.62 7.61
C VAL A 147 10.10 -16.73 9.12
N SER A 148 11.33 -16.98 9.58
CA SER A 148 11.60 -17.20 11.01
C SER A 148 11.46 -15.94 11.87
N SER A 149 11.51 -14.75 11.26
CA SER A 149 11.32 -13.46 11.91
C SER A 149 11.02 -12.36 10.88
N ARG A 150 10.60 -11.19 11.34
CA ARG A 150 10.49 -9.97 10.52
C ARG A 150 11.76 -9.67 9.76
N ASN A 151 12.91 -9.68 10.44
CA ASN A 151 14.20 -9.39 9.83
C ASN A 151 14.57 -10.41 8.75
N ALA A 152 14.31 -11.71 8.99
CA ALA A 152 14.53 -12.75 8.00
C ALA A 152 13.62 -12.57 6.76
N ALA A 153 12.34 -12.25 6.97
CA ALA A 153 11.37 -12.05 5.90
C ALA A 153 11.67 -10.80 5.05
N ALA A 154 11.95 -9.67 5.70
CA ALA A 154 12.31 -8.42 5.03
C ALA A 154 13.64 -8.54 4.28
N GLY A 155 14.65 -9.15 4.90
CA GLY A 155 15.95 -9.41 4.28
C GLY A 155 15.84 -10.31 3.05
N TRP A 156 15.08 -11.41 3.16
CA TRP A 156 14.81 -12.30 2.03
C TRP A 156 14.09 -11.58 0.88
N LEU A 157 13.07 -10.78 1.18
CA LEU A 157 12.35 -10.05 0.13
C LEU A 157 13.24 -9.00 -0.55
N CYS A 158 14.12 -8.33 0.19
CA CYS A 158 15.12 -7.42 -0.38
C CYS A 158 16.07 -8.16 -1.32
N PHE A 159 16.60 -9.31 -0.89
CA PHE A 159 17.43 -10.17 -1.73
C PHE A 159 16.71 -10.59 -3.02
N ALA A 160 15.46 -11.08 -2.90
CA ALA A 160 14.66 -11.46 -4.06
C ALA A 160 14.38 -10.29 -5.01
N HIS A 161 14.10 -9.09 -4.47
CA HIS A 161 13.94 -7.87 -5.25
C HIS A 161 15.23 -7.51 -6.00
N ASN A 162 16.40 -7.70 -5.38
CA ASN A 162 17.68 -7.46 -6.03
C ASN A 162 17.98 -8.43 -7.18
N ILE A 163 17.57 -9.71 -7.10
CA ILE A 163 17.63 -10.63 -8.26
C ILE A 163 16.80 -10.08 -9.43
N VAL A 164 15.62 -9.53 -9.15
CA VAL A 164 14.79 -8.88 -10.18
C VAL A 164 15.46 -7.60 -10.70
N ASN A 165 16.10 -6.80 -9.84
CA ASN A 165 16.86 -5.63 -10.26
C ASN A 165 18.00 -6.01 -11.21
N GLU A 166 18.79 -7.02 -10.86
CA GLU A 166 19.89 -7.52 -11.70
C GLU A 166 19.37 -7.96 -13.08
N ARG A 167 18.31 -8.78 -13.12
CA ARG A 167 17.66 -9.18 -14.38
C ARG A 167 17.23 -7.99 -15.24
N LEU A 168 16.73 -6.93 -14.59
CA LEU A 168 16.28 -5.71 -15.24
C LEU A 168 17.40 -4.66 -15.43
N LYS A 169 18.66 -5.02 -15.14
CA LYS A 169 19.84 -4.14 -15.21
C LYS A 169 19.67 -2.86 -14.38
N LYS A 170 19.06 -2.97 -13.21
CA LYS A 170 18.91 -1.90 -12.22
C LYS A 170 20.00 -2.00 -11.15
N PRO A 171 20.37 -0.89 -10.49
CA PRO A 171 21.30 -0.93 -9.36
C PRO A 171 20.79 -1.83 -8.24
N THR A 172 21.72 -2.52 -7.57
CA THR A 172 21.44 -3.27 -6.34
C THR A 172 21.10 -2.31 -5.20
N PHE A 173 20.04 -2.63 -4.45
CA PHE A 173 19.69 -1.93 -3.23
C PHE A 173 20.45 -2.52 -2.03
N ASP A 174 20.95 -1.66 -1.15
CA ASP A 174 21.60 -2.07 0.09
C ASP A 174 20.55 -2.52 1.13
N CYS A 175 20.42 -3.83 1.33
CA CYS A 175 19.42 -4.40 2.22
C CYS A 175 19.59 -4.01 3.70
N THR A 176 20.76 -3.49 4.11
CA THR A 176 20.94 -2.98 5.48
C THR A 176 20.08 -1.74 5.75
N LYS A 177 19.64 -1.04 4.70
CA LYS A 177 18.81 0.17 4.75
C LYS A 177 17.32 -0.10 4.58
N ILE A 178 16.90 -1.37 4.56
CA ILE A 178 15.51 -1.72 4.21
C ILE A 178 14.50 -1.23 5.27
N GLY A 179 14.88 -1.24 6.55
CA GLY A 179 14.02 -0.79 7.65
C GLY A 179 13.74 0.71 7.59
N ASP A 180 14.72 1.52 7.19
CA ASP A 180 14.55 2.97 7.04
C ASP A 180 13.74 3.32 5.78
N PHE A 181 13.95 2.56 4.69
CA PHE A 181 13.31 2.85 3.41
C PHE A 181 11.84 2.40 3.37
N TYR A 182 11.54 1.25 3.95
CA TYR A 182 10.17 0.76 4.12
C TYR A 182 9.80 0.78 5.59
N ASP A 183 9.49 1.98 6.08
CA ASP A 183 8.88 2.16 7.40
C ASP A 183 7.68 1.22 7.57
N CYS A 184 7.64 0.56 8.72
CA CYS A 184 6.52 -0.29 9.10
C CYS A 184 5.22 0.51 9.27
N GLY A 185 5.26 1.84 9.35
CA GLY A 185 4.08 2.66 9.60
C GLY A 185 3.47 2.35 10.97
N CYS A 186 4.31 1.83 11.87
CA CYS A 186 3.94 1.61 13.25
C CYS A 186 3.70 2.98 13.88
N ALA A 187 2.64 3.13 14.68
CA ALA A 187 2.50 4.32 15.52
C ALA A 187 3.76 4.43 16.39
N ASP A 188 4.30 5.63 16.53
CA ASP A 188 5.37 5.89 17.50
C ASP A 188 4.85 5.46 18.87
N ASP A 189 5.64 4.64 19.56
CA ASP A 189 5.35 4.25 20.92
C ASP A 189 5.43 5.52 21.77
N PRO A 190 4.37 6.00 22.43
CA PRO A 190 4.41 7.26 23.18
C PRO A 190 5.44 7.26 24.31
N GLY A 191 6.02 6.09 24.65
CA GLY A 191 7.13 5.92 25.59
C GLY A 191 8.53 5.82 24.98
N LYS A 192 8.68 5.85 23.64
CA LYS A 192 10.00 5.86 22.97
C LYS A 192 10.15 7.13 22.15
N ALA A 193 10.40 8.23 22.85
CA ALA A 193 10.96 9.41 22.20
C ALA A 193 12.22 9.00 21.43
N LYS A 194 12.26 9.31 20.13
CA LYS A 194 13.50 9.24 19.36
C LYS A 194 14.45 10.24 20.01
N THR A 195 15.54 9.76 20.60
CA THR A 195 16.66 10.64 20.97
C THR A 195 17.19 11.22 19.67
N ASP A 196 16.87 12.49 19.45
CA ASP A 196 17.45 13.27 18.37
C ASP A 196 18.91 13.51 18.74
N GLU A 197 19.85 12.83 18.07
CA GLU A 197 21.30 13.02 18.24
C GLU A 197 21.77 14.41 17.78
N SER A 198 20.87 15.32 17.41
CA SER A 198 21.20 16.70 17.04
C SER A 198 21.43 17.63 18.24
N GLU A 199 21.09 17.25 19.48
CA GLU A 199 21.17 18.14 20.66
C GLU A 199 22.45 17.99 21.51
N LEU A 200 23.45 17.24 21.06
CA LEU A 200 24.72 17.03 21.80
C LEU A 200 25.96 17.60 21.10
N LYS A 201 25.77 18.60 20.24
CA LYS A 201 26.85 19.43 19.68
C LYS A 201 26.43 20.89 19.58
N GLU A 202 26.44 21.60 20.70
CA GLU A 202 26.97 22.97 20.85
C GLU A 202 27.08 23.35 22.33
#